data_AF-A0A9E5UXK5-F1
#
_entry.id   AF-A0A9E5UXK5-F1
#
_cell.length_a   1.000
_cell.length_b   1.000
_cell.length_c   1.000
_cell.angle_alpha   90.00
_cell.angle_beta   90.00
_cell.angle_gamma   90.00
#
_symmetry.space_group_name_H-M   'P 1'
#
loop_
_entity.id
_entity.type
_entity.pdbx_description
1 polymer ?
#
loop_
_entity_poly.entity_id
_entity_poly.type
_entity_poly.pdbx_seq_one_letter_code
_entity_poly.pdbx_strand_id
1 'polypeptide(L)'
;MMSGNTIAQQMMVEGPLQLTPAINWILEICGLLDYLHAFTPPILHRGIRPTSLIYQSTPFAAGEIALVDFGAAKAVILGQETPAGSTGYSAPEQLNIDATPAVDLYALGPLLAFLLTGQNPISFYGDRGEGYRFHAESVPNISPALRAVMQKVTDPDPEQRYASASELAEALRQAQQQD
;
A
#
# COMPACT_ATOMS: atom_id res chain seq x y z
N MET A 1 -24.12 -4.76 8.92
CA MET A 1 -22.91 -5.54 9.22
C MET A 1 -22.14 -5.65 7.92
N MET A 2 -20.90 -5.18 7.85
CA MET A 2 -20.06 -5.42 6.67
C MET A 2 -19.75 -6.92 6.64
N SER A 3 -20.27 -7.62 5.65
CA SER A 3 -19.93 -9.02 5.38
C SER A 3 -18.80 -9.04 4.34
N GLY A 4 -17.56 -9.21 4.80
CA GLY A 4 -16.37 -9.27 3.96
C GLY A 4 -15.18 -9.78 4.78
N ASN A 5 -14.20 -10.38 4.11
CA ASN A 5 -12.96 -10.81 4.73
C ASN A 5 -11.90 -9.73 4.56
N THR A 6 -11.01 -9.59 5.54
CA THR A 6 -9.80 -8.78 5.32
C THR A 6 -8.95 -9.39 4.22
N ILE A 7 -8.18 -8.58 3.50
CA ILE A 7 -7.19 -9.07 2.53
C ILE A 7 -6.23 -10.05 3.19
N ALA A 8 -5.85 -9.82 4.46
CA ALA A 8 -5.05 -10.76 5.23
C ALA A 8 -5.70 -12.14 5.35
N GLN A 9 -7.00 -12.20 5.70
CA GLN A 9 -7.75 -13.45 5.81
C GLN A 9 -7.92 -14.12 4.45
N GLN A 10 -8.18 -13.36 3.39
CA GLN A 10 -8.32 -13.91 2.05
C GLN A 10 -7.01 -14.54 1.57
N MET A 11 -5.88 -13.85 1.74
CA MET A 11 -4.56 -14.35 1.38
C MET A 11 -4.15 -15.61 2.16
N MET A 12 -4.64 -15.80 3.39
CA MET A 12 -4.42 -17.04 4.14
C MET A 12 -5.14 -18.25 3.55
N VAL A 13 -6.27 -18.03 2.86
CA VAL A 13 -7.11 -19.09 2.29
C VAL A 13 -6.77 -19.34 0.82
N GLU A 14 -6.64 -18.28 0.05
CA GLU A 14 -6.47 -18.32 -1.42
C GLU A 14 -5.01 -18.23 -1.87
N GLY A 15 -4.11 -17.76 -0.99
CA GLY A 15 -2.70 -17.55 -1.31
C GLY A 15 -2.46 -16.27 -2.13
N PRO A 16 -1.26 -16.12 -2.72
CA PRO A 16 -0.89 -14.94 -3.50
C PRO A 16 -1.76 -14.75 -4.75
N LEU A 17 -2.03 -13.50 -5.07
CA LEU A 17 -2.79 -13.11 -6.25
C LEU A 17 -1.93 -13.13 -7.52
N GLN A 18 -2.60 -13.34 -8.65
CA GLN A 18 -2.02 -13.05 -9.95
C GLN A 18 -1.83 -11.53 -10.13
N LEU A 19 -0.95 -11.15 -11.05
CA LEU A 19 -0.55 -9.78 -11.31
C LEU A 19 -1.74 -8.82 -11.51
N THR A 20 -2.62 -9.15 -12.45
CA THR A 20 -3.76 -8.31 -12.81
C THR A 20 -4.74 -8.08 -11.66
N PRO A 21 -5.22 -9.13 -10.94
CA PRO A 21 -6.02 -8.94 -9.73
C PRO A 21 -5.32 -8.09 -8.66
N ALA A 22 -4.02 -8.31 -8.41
CA ALA A 22 -3.27 -7.55 -7.41
C ALA A 22 -3.20 -6.05 -7.78
N ILE A 23 -2.89 -5.73 -9.04
CA ILE A 23 -2.89 -4.35 -9.54
C ILE A 23 -4.28 -3.73 -9.43
N ASN A 24 -5.34 -4.45 -9.83
CA ASN A 24 -6.72 -3.95 -9.74
C ASN A 24 -7.10 -3.58 -8.31
N TRP A 25 -6.69 -4.36 -7.32
CA TRP A 25 -6.91 -4.04 -5.91
C TRP A 25 -6.16 -2.78 -5.49
N ILE A 26 -4.90 -2.61 -5.90
CA ILE A 26 -4.16 -1.37 -5.63
C ILE A 26 -4.81 -0.16 -6.31
N LEU A 27 -5.32 -0.31 -7.54
CA LEU A 27 -6.02 0.76 -8.26
C LEU A 27 -7.30 1.19 -7.54
N GLU A 28 -8.05 0.26 -6.99
CA GLU A 28 -9.24 0.56 -6.19
C GLU A 28 -8.86 1.31 -4.90
N ILE A 29 -7.80 0.87 -4.21
CA ILE A 29 -7.28 1.56 -3.02
C ILE A 29 -6.79 2.97 -3.39
N CYS A 30 -6.16 3.15 -4.54
CA CYS A 30 -5.76 4.48 -5.02
C CYS A 30 -6.98 5.41 -5.14
N GLY A 31 -8.11 4.94 -5.67
CA GLY A 31 -9.34 5.72 -5.75
C GLY A 31 -9.88 6.15 -4.38
N LEU A 32 -9.82 5.27 -3.38
CA LEU A 32 -10.20 5.58 -2.00
C LEU A 32 -9.25 6.60 -1.36
N LEU A 33 -7.95 6.46 -1.57
CA LEU A 33 -6.94 7.39 -1.06
C LEU A 33 -7.07 8.77 -1.71
N ASP A 34 -7.30 8.84 -3.02
CA ASP A 34 -7.49 10.12 -3.73
C ASP A 34 -8.68 10.90 -3.14
N TYR A 35 -9.77 10.19 -2.84
CA TYR A 35 -10.93 10.77 -2.17
C TYR A 35 -10.59 11.30 -0.76
N LEU A 36 -9.86 10.54 0.06
CA LEU A 36 -9.47 10.96 1.41
C LEU A 36 -8.47 12.13 1.39
N HIS A 37 -7.55 12.13 0.43
CA HIS A 37 -6.50 13.14 0.29
C HIS A 37 -7.04 14.48 -0.26
N ALA A 38 -8.22 14.48 -0.89
CA ALA A 38 -8.88 15.68 -1.40
C ALA A 38 -9.51 16.60 -0.32
N PHE A 39 -9.60 16.14 0.94
CA PHE A 39 -10.11 16.97 2.04
C PHE A 39 -9.15 18.11 2.42
N THR A 40 -9.66 19.14 3.08
CA THR A 40 -8.84 20.26 3.60
C THR A 40 -9.05 20.41 5.11
N PRO A 41 -8.08 20.01 5.96
CA PRO A 41 -6.82 19.34 5.61
C PRO A 41 -7.02 17.89 5.10
N PRO A 42 -6.04 17.31 4.38
CA PRO A 42 -6.13 15.93 3.89
C PRO A 42 -6.34 14.93 5.01
N ILE A 43 -7.17 13.90 4.77
CA ILE A 43 -7.34 12.78 5.70
C ILE A 43 -6.32 11.71 5.35
N LEU A 44 -5.42 11.39 6.27
CA LEU A 44 -4.38 10.37 6.10
C LEU A 44 -4.80 9.06 6.78
N HIS A 45 -4.68 7.93 6.08
CA HIS A 45 -5.02 6.63 6.65
C HIS A 45 -3.92 6.16 7.64
N ARG A 46 -2.64 6.30 7.26
CA ARG A 46 -1.42 5.98 8.04
C ARG A 46 -1.35 4.56 8.59
N GLY A 47 -2.08 3.65 7.94
CA GLY A 47 -2.31 2.31 8.43
C GLY A 47 -2.65 1.31 7.34
N ILE A 48 -2.32 1.62 6.08
CA ILE A 48 -2.62 0.76 4.94
C ILE A 48 -1.81 -0.53 5.06
N ARG A 49 -2.51 -1.66 5.22
CA ARG A 49 -1.94 -3.00 5.36
C ARG A 49 -3.04 -4.06 5.12
N PRO A 50 -2.69 -5.34 4.92
CA PRO A 50 -3.68 -6.38 4.63
C PRO A 50 -4.83 -6.51 5.63
N THR A 51 -4.61 -6.17 6.90
CA THR A 51 -5.66 -6.23 7.94
C THR A 51 -6.57 -4.99 7.96
N SER A 52 -6.18 -3.89 7.31
CA SER A 52 -6.93 -2.63 7.25
C SER A 52 -7.81 -2.52 5.99
N LEU A 53 -7.91 -3.61 5.22
CA LEU A 53 -8.54 -3.66 3.90
C LEU A 53 -9.51 -4.82 3.91
N ILE A 54 -10.79 -4.55 3.70
CA ILE A 54 -11.85 -5.57 3.62
C ILE A 54 -12.27 -5.74 2.17
N TYR A 55 -12.14 -6.94 1.64
CA TYR A 55 -12.68 -7.31 0.34
C TYR A 55 -14.11 -7.84 0.52
N GLN A 56 -15.07 -7.15 -0.07
CA GLN A 56 -16.49 -7.49 -0.03
C GLN A 56 -16.91 -8.10 -1.35
N SER A 57 -16.68 -9.41 -1.52
CA SER A 57 -17.23 -10.13 -2.67
C SER A 57 -18.70 -10.44 -2.46
N THR A 58 -19.52 -10.16 -3.47
CA THR A 58 -20.88 -10.72 -3.53
C THR A 58 -20.92 -11.83 -4.58
N PRO A 59 -21.89 -12.77 -4.53
CA PRO A 59 -22.01 -13.81 -5.56
C PRO A 59 -22.34 -13.29 -6.96
N PHE A 60 -22.68 -12.00 -7.09
CA PHE A 60 -23.26 -11.41 -8.31
C PHE A 60 -22.50 -10.20 -8.86
N ALA A 61 -21.44 -9.75 -8.17
CA ALA A 61 -20.60 -8.64 -8.62
C ALA A 61 -19.15 -8.84 -8.14
N ALA A 62 -18.21 -8.26 -8.90
CA ALA A 62 -16.82 -8.12 -8.45
C ALA A 62 -16.81 -7.42 -7.08
N GLY A 63 -15.96 -7.89 -6.17
CA GLY A 63 -15.95 -7.36 -4.81
C GLY A 63 -15.35 -5.96 -4.75
N GLU A 64 -15.80 -5.18 -3.78
CA GLU A 64 -15.26 -3.85 -3.48
C GLU A 64 -14.31 -3.91 -2.29
N ILE A 65 -13.29 -3.07 -2.28
CA ILE A 65 -12.37 -2.86 -1.16
C ILE A 65 -12.89 -1.72 -0.29
N ALA A 66 -12.99 -1.98 1.00
CA ALA A 66 -13.22 -0.95 2.01
C ALA A 66 -11.95 -0.74 2.86
N LEU A 67 -11.59 0.53 3.09
CA LEU A 67 -10.59 0.91 4.08
C LEU A 67 -11.21 0.90 5.48
N VAL A 68 -10.55 0.25 6.42
CA VAL A 68 -10.91 0.22 7.85
C VAL A 68 -9.67 0.49 8.70
N ASP A 69 -9.84 0.70 10.00
CA ASP A 69 -8.72 0.85 10.94
C ASP A 69 -7.73 1.96 10.55
N PHE A 70 -8.21 3.21 10.53
CA PHE A 70 -7.39 4.41 10.33
C PHE A 70 -6.30 4.49 11.40
N GLY A 71 -5.11 4.00 11.04
CA GLY A 71 -4.04 3.58 11.93
C GLY A 71 -3.41 4.69 12.77
N ALA A 72 -3.67 5.97 12.46
CA ALA A 72 -3.04 7.08 13.19
C ALA A 72 -3.92 8.32 13.43
N ALA A 73 -5.24 8.18 13.35
CA ALA A 73 -6.09 9.17 14.03
C ALA A 73 -5.89 9.11 15.56
N LYS A 74 -5.50 7.95 16.11
CA LYS A 74 -5.27 7.73 17.55
C LYS A 74 -3.85 8.06 18.05
N ALA A 75 -2.80 7.82 17.26
CA ALA A 75 -1.41 7.97 17.72
C ALA A 75 -1.03 9.45 17.97
N VAL A 76 -1.52 10.36 17.12
CA VAL A 76 -1.33 11.82 17.29
C VAL A 76 -2.01 12.33 18.57
N ILE A 77 -3.13 11.70 18.98
CA ILE A 77 -3.91 12.12 20.15
C ILE A 77 -3.32 11.58 21.47
N LEU A 78 -2.64 10.43 21.44
CA LEU A 78 -2.31 9.69 22.66
C LEU A 78 -0.83 9.67 23.05
N GLY A 79 0.08 10.26 22.25
CA GLY A 79 1.50 10.32 22.59
C GLY A 79 2.15 8.95 22.84
N GLN A 80 1.53 7.88 22.31
CA GLN A 80 2.04 6.53 22.47
C GLN A 80 2.87 6.16 21.26
N GLU A 81 4.15 5.86 21.51
CA GLU A 81 5.04 5.18 20.58
C GLU A 81 4.58 3.72 20.43
N THR A 82 3.44 3.50 19.76
CA THR A 82 3.24 2.18 19.13
C THR A 82 4.33 2.04 18.07
N PRO A 83 5.05 0.90 17.99
CA PRO A 83 6.09 0.71 17.00
C PRO A 83 5.46 0.67 15.60
N ALA A 84 5.27 1.85 15.02
CA ALA A 84 4.93 2.10 13.63
C ALA A 84 6.14 1.64 12.80
N GLY A 85 6.22 0.33 12.57
CA GLY A 85 7.39 -0.28 11.95
C GLY A 85 7.36 -1.81 11.93
N SER A 86 6.54 -2.46 12.77
CA SER A 86 6.57 -3.92 12.90
C SER A 86 6.00 -4.71 11.71
N THR A 87 5.53 -4.08 10.65
CA THR A 87 4.79 -4.77 9.57
C THR A 87 5.36 -4.56 8.16
N GLY A 88 6.37 -3.69 8.00
CA GLY A 88 7.02 -3.44 6.70
C GLY A 88 6.20 -2.60 5.70
N TYR A 89 5.06 -2.04 6.09
CA TYR A 89 4.22 -1.19 5.22
C TYR A 89 4.39 0.31 5.45
N SER A 90 4.91 0.72 6.62
CA SER A 90 4.98 2.13 7.01
C SER A 90 6.06 2.89 6.24
N ALA A 91 5.73 4.10 5.78
CA ALA A 91 6.72 5.04 5.26
C ALA A 91 7.71 5.48 6.37
N PRO A 92 8.98 5.80 6.04
CA PRO A 92 9.96 6.29 7.01
C PRO A 92 9.50 7.52 7.79
N GLU A 93 8.80 8.44 7.12
CA GLU A 93 8.32 9.71 7.66
C GLU A 93 6.92 9.61 8.30
N GLN A 94 6.35 8.41 8.44
CA GLN A 94 4.94 8.25 8.83
C GLN A 94 4.57 8.84 10.19
N LEU A 95 5.53 8.91 11.12
CA LEU A 95 5.32 9.48 12.46
C LEU A 95 5.57 10.99 12.52
N ASN A 96 6.01 11.61 11.43
CA ASN A 96 6.29 13.03 11.42
C ASN A 96 5.00 13.84 11.59
N ILE A 97 5.10 14.97 12.30
CA ILE A 97 3.95 15.86 12.56
C ILE A 97 3.41 16.44 11.25
N ASP A 98 4.29 16.69 10.29
CA ASP A 98 4.05 17.22 8.96
C ASP A 98 3.92 16.12 7.88
N ALA A 99 3.67 14.87 8.28
CA ALA A 99 3.42 13.78 7.33
C ALA A 99 2.31 14.16 6.33
N THR A 100 2.57 13.88 5.05
CA THR A 100 1.72 14.23 3.92
C THR A 100 0.95 13.00 3.40
N PRO A 101 0.02 13.15 2.44
CA PRO A 101 -0.58 12.04 1.69
C PRO A 101 0.39 10.97 1.18
N ALA A 102 1.67 11.32 0.96
CA ALA A 102 2.70 10.42 0.47
C ALA A 102 2.94 9.19 1.36
N VAL A 103 2.61 9.26 2.66
CA VAL A 103 2.76 8.13 3.59
C VAL A 103 1.83 6.97 3.26
N ASP A 104 0.62 7.26 2.77
CA ASP A 104 -0.34 6.23 2.36
C ASP A 104 0.06 5.62 1.02
N LEU A 105 0.65 6.42 0.12
CA LEU A 105 1.15 5.95 -1.17
C LEU A 105 2.28 4.94 -0.98
N TYR A 106 3.25 5.25 -0.11
CA TYR A 106 4.36 4.35 0.18
C TYR A 106 3.89 2.93 0.54
N ALA A 107 2.85 2.84 1.38
CA ALA A 107 2.33 1.56 1.85
C ALA A 107 1.77 0.67 0.74
N LEU A 108 1.43 1.22 -0.43
CA LEU A 108 0.94 0.46 -1.58
C LEU A 108 2.03 -0.38 -2.25
N GLY A 109 3.31 0.01 -2.16
CA GLY A 109 4.42 -0.79 -2.70
C GLY A 109 4.61 -2.10 -1.95
N PRO A 110 4.86 -2.08 -0.62
CA PRO A 110 4.95 -3.29 0.19
C PRO A 110 3.65 -4.10 0.19
N LEU A 111 2.48 -3.45 0.11
CA LEU A 111 1.20 -4.13 -0.05
C LEU A 111 1.13 -4.92 -1.35
N LEU A 112 1.50 -4.30 -2.49
CA LEU A 112 1.53 -5.00 -3.77
C LEU A 112 2.52 -6.18 -3.74
N ALA A 113 3.69 -6.01 -3.13
CA ALA A 113 4.65 -7.10 -2.95
C ALA A 113 4.05 -8.26 -2.14
N PHE A 114 3.33 -7.96 -1.05
CA PHE A 114 2.62 -8.96 -0.26
C PHE A 114 1.52 -9.66 -1.08
N LEU A 115 0.72 -8.92 -1.84
CA LEU A 115 -0.35 -9.50 -2.68
C LEU A 115 0.21 -10.48 -3.72
N LEU A 116 1.34 -10.14 -4.35
CA LEU A 116 1.96 -10.95 -5.40
C LEU A 116 2.71 -12.18 -4.87
N THR A 117 3.18 -12.14 -3.63
CA THR A 117 4.12 -13.15 -3.12
C THR A 117 3.64 -13.91 -1.89
N GLY A 118 2.67 -13.35 -1.15
CA GLY A 118 2.28 -13.81 0.18
C GLY A 118 3.36 -13.66 1.25
N GLN A 119 4.51 -13.07 0.92
CA GLN A 119 5.62 -12.91 1.85
C GLN A 119 5.45 -11.65 2.70
N ASN A 120 5.92 -11.72 3.95
CA ASN A 120 5.99 -10.53 4.80
C ASN A 120 6.89 -9.49 4.13
N PRO A 121 6.43 -8.23 3.91
CA PRO A 121 7.21 -7.27 3.14
C PRO A 121 8.59 -6.96 3.71
N ILE A 122 8.83 -7.20 5.00
CA ILE A 122 10.15 -7.05 5.64
C ILE A 122 11.23 -7.87 4.91
N SER A 123 10.88 -8.99 4.26
CA SER A 123 11.84 -9.77 3.47
C SER A 123 12.41 -9.02 2.26
N PHE A 124 11.75 -7.96 1.81
CA PHE A 124 12.18 -7.11 0.71
C PHE A 124 12.94 -5.86 1.18
N TYR A 125 13.19 -5.70 2.49
CA TYR A 125 13.99 -4.59 3.01
C TYR A 125 15.43 -5.01 3.29
N GLY A 126 16.35 -4.06 3.13
CA GLY A 126 17.75 -4.27 3.44
C GLY A 126 18.56 -2.98 3.35
N ASP A 127 19.80 -3.04 3.81
CA ASP A 127 20.79 -2.01 3.55
C ASP A 127 21.76 -2.52 2.48
N ARG A 128 21.79 -1.84 1.33
CA ARG A 128 22.68 -2.14 0.19
C ARG A 128 23.66 -1.00 -0.09
N GLY A 129 23.98 -0.20 0.94
CA GLY A 129 24.88 0.96 0.83
C GLY A 129 24.19 2.29 0.59
N GLU A 130 22.85 2.30 0.56
CA GLU A 130 22.00 3.49 0.40
C GLU A 130 21.01 3.65 1.58
N GLY A 131 21.31 2.99 2.71
CA GLY A 131 20.44 2.93 3.88
C GLY A 131 19.40 1.80 3.82
N TYR A 132 18.72 1.59 4.93
CA TYR A 132 17.69 0.55 5.06
C TYR A 132 16.41 0.97 4.32
N ARG A 133 16.07 0.28 3.22
CA ARG A 133 14.90 0.61 2.39
C ARG A 133 14.27 -0.61 1.74
N PHE A 134 13.12 -0.40 1.09
CA PHE A 134 12.45 -1.41 0.28
C PHE A 134 13.19 -1.65 -1.04
N HIS A 135 13.35 -2.91 -1.44
CA HIS A 135 14.02 -3.34 -2.66
C HIS A 135 13.02 -3.99 -3.62
N ALA A 136 12.43 -3.18 -4.51
CA ALA A 136 11.50 -3.65 -5.54
C ALA A 136 12.13 -4.73 -6.46
N GLU A 137 13.44 -4.69 -6.66
CA GLU A 137 14.20 -5.70 -7.42
C GLU A 137 14.19 -7.09 -6.79
N SER A 138 13.90 -7.19 -5.49
CA SER A 138 13.80 -8.45 -4.78
C SER A 138 12.40 -9.08 -4.81
N VAL A 139 11.41 -8.37 -5.37
CA VAL A 139 10.08 -8.93 -5.61
C VAL A 139 10.14 -9.81 -6.88
N PRO A 140 9.82 -11.11 -6.78
CA PRO A 140 9.91 -12.04 -7.91
C PRO A 140 8.80 -11.79 -8.93
N ASN A 141 9.05 -12.18 -10.18
CA ASN A 141 8.05 -12.26 -11.25
C ASN A 141 7.32 -10.95 -11.58
N ILE A 142 7.95 -9.80 -11.36
CA ILE A 142 7.48 -8.50 -11.84
C ILE A 142 8.33 -8.02 -13.01
N SER A 143 7.70 -7.32 -13.95
CA SER A 143 8.38 -6.73 -15.10
C SER A 143 9.27 -5.53 -14.71
N PRO A 144 10.16 -5.09 -15.61
CA PRO A 144 10.92 -3.87 -15.41
C PRO A 144 10.04 -2.63 -15.19
N ALA A 145 8.89 -2.55 -15.89
CA ALA A 145 7.96 -1.44 -15.78
C ALA A 145 7.32 -1.38 -14.39
N LEU A 146 6.76 -2.50 -13.91
CA LEU A 146 6.17 -2.55 -12.58
C LEU A 146 7.21 -2.35 -11.48
N ARG A 147 8.43 -2.87 -11.66
CA ARG A 147 9.53 -2.64 -10.73
C ARG A 147 9.85 -1.16 -10.58
N ALA A 148 9.91 -0.41 -11.69
CA ALA A 148 10.14 1.03 -11.64
C ALA A 148 9.03 1.77 -10.88
N VAL A 149 7.77 1.33 -11.05
CA VAL A 149 6.64 1.89 -10.29
C VAL A 149 6.77 1.62 -8.80
N MET A 150 7.08 0.36 -8.42
CA MET A 150 7.27 -0.04 -7.04
C MET A 150 8.47 0.67 -6.39
N GLN A 151 9.55 0.89 -7.14
CA GLN A 151 10.71 1.63 -6.67
C GLN A 151 10.36 3.11 -6.41
N LYS A 152 9.69 3.77 -7.37
CA LYS A 152 9.28 5.18 -7.21
C LYS A 152 8.30 5.38 -6.05
N VAL A 153 7.29 4.51 -5.90
CA VAL A 153 6.30 4.67 -4.82
C VAL A 153 6.90 4.41 -3.43
N THR A 154 7.97 3.62 -3.34
CA THR A 154 8.67 3.28 -2.08
C THR A 154 9.95 4.08 -1.86
N ASP A 155 10.13 5.20 -2.56
CA ASP A 155 11.29 6.05 -2.35
C ASP A 155 11.30 6.57 -0.89
N PRO A 156 12.44 6.54 -0.18
CA PRO A 156 12.52 7.09 1.17
C PRO A 156 12.14 8.58 1.25
N ASP A 157 12.42 9.36 0.21
CA ASP A 157 12.04 10.77 0.11
C ASP A 157 10.61 10.89 -0.46
N PRO A 158 9.63 11.41 0.31
CA PRO A 158 8.26 11.58 -0.17
C PRO A 158 8.16 12.47 -1.43
N GLU A 159 9.09 13.40 -1.66
CA GLU A 159 9.08 14.26 -2.85
C GLU A 159 9.48 13.52 -4.13
N GLN A 160 10.18 12.39 -4.03
CA GLN A 160 10.55 11.55 -5.17
C GLN A 160 9.45 10.55 -5.57
N ARG A 161 8.37 10.45 -4.76
CA ARG A 161 7.23 9.56 -5.04
C ARG A 161 6.27 10.18 -6.06
N TYR A 162 5.14 9.52 -6.27
CA TYR A 162 4.02 10.07 -7.03
C TYR A 162 3.36 11.21 -6.26
N ALA A 163 2.95 12.28 -6.94
CA ALA A 163 2.34 13.44 -6.33
C ALA A 163 0.91 13.15 -5.81
N SER A 164 0.24 12.13 -6.34
CA SER A 164 -1.09 11.71 -5.91
C SER A 164 -1.35 10.22 -6.11
N ALA A 165 -2.40 9.71 -5.47
CA ALA A 165 -2.88 8.35 -5.70
C ALA A 165 -3.34 8.15 -7.15
N SER A 166 -3.94 9.17 -7.76
CA SER A 166 -4.29 9.18 -9.18
C SER A 166 -3.06 9.05 -10.11
N GLU A 167 -1.94 9.73 -9.82
CA GLU A 167 -0.71 9.60 -10.62
C GLU A 167 -0.10 8.20 -10.49
N LEU A 168 -0.08 7.64 -9.27
CA LEU A 168 0.35 6.26 -9.06
C LEU A 168 -0.54 5.26 -9.80
N ALA A 169 -1.86 5.46 -9.78
CA ALA A 169 -2.81 4.59 -10.48
C ALA A 169 -2.57 4.58 -11.99
N GLU A 170 -2.28 5.74 -12.58
CA GLU A 170 -1.94 5.83 -14.01
C GLU A 170 -0.64 5.08 -14.32
N ALA A 171 0.39 5.25 -13.50
CA ALA A 171 1.66 4.53 -13.67
C ALA A 171 1.49 3.01 -13.57
N LEU A 172 0.64 2.52 -12.66
CA LEU A 172 0.30 1.10 -12.54
C LEU A 172 -0.44 0.57 -13.78
N ARG A 173 -1.39 1.33 -14.33
CA ARG A 173 -2.11 0.94 -15.57
C ARG A 173 -1.16 0.86 -16.76
N GLN A 174 -0.23 1.81 -16.87
CA GLN A 174 0.78 1.79 -17.93
C GLN A 174 1.73 0.61 -17.80
N ALA A 175 2.20 0.31 -16.59
CA ALA A 175 3.03 -0.87 -16.33
C ALA A 175 2.30 -2.17 -16.66
N GLN A 176 1.01 -2.28 -16.32
CA GLN A 176 0.19 -3.46 -16.60
C GLN A 176 -0.03 -3.70 -18.11
N GLN A 177 -0.04 -2.65 -18.95
CA GLN A 177 -0.19 -2.80 -20.40
C GLN A 177 1.10 -3.28 -21.09
N GLN A 178 2.23 -3.22 -20.39
CA GLN A 178 3.54 -3.65 -20.89
C GLN A 178 3.87 -5.10 -20.50
N ASP A 179 2.97 -5.76 -19.75
CA ASP A 179 3.07 -7.12 -19.22
C ASP A 179 2.10 -8.09 -19.91
#